data_AF-A0A0H5RAP0-F1
#
_entry.id   AF-A0A0H5RAP0-F1
#
_cell.length_a   1.000
_cell.length_b   1.000
_cell.length_c   1.000
_cell.angle_alpha   90.00
_cell.angle_beta   90.00
_cell.angle_gamma   90.00
#
_symmetry.space_group_name_H-M   'P 1'
#
loop_
_entity.id
_entity.type
_entity.pdbx_description
1 polymer ?
#
loop_
_entity_poly.entity_id
_entity_poly.type
_entity_poly.pdbx_seq_one_letter_code
_entity_poly.pdbx_strand_id
1 'polypeptide(L)'
;MKLLDDETQNPLHICVLQSSYEGSLSDTKAYDNYRCTPAYAFNNSPDTKNYKFTSVLIKKATAYSQVRDLVRTGTFDAFFNLCDGALDEDRAGISVVQALEKFGVPFTGADSKHFEPTKLDMKMLAFFAGINVPAYAHVSLHDNIEAVCSHLNFPVIVKHTSGYNSVGMTRDSLCRNMEDLVAEASRFMGLFSDVLVEEYIEGVEVTVLACEDPDRGVSRAFTPVQFKFPDGELFKHFELKWVDFGKTRCAPLADPVLAEKCKAVGIAAFDHILGGVGYGRSDLRIDANGNVFMLEINPNCGIFYPDNDGSADLILANDPIKSIGFAKLMIKAAIQRNIAILARKPPVKVSFSSAEGRGYHVLASRNIAKDELVFHDEGRPLRLITKQYVDRNWSATDKAMFTQYAWPFSKKVWAIWPNDHNNWRPLSHSCNPSLWFGENSSLNVFARRNIAIGEPLTMDYATFCCGETMEFDCSCGDAACRGRIAASDYTTSSQVREFYGTRVSDYVYQQWISRSSESI
;
A
#
# COMPACT_ATOMS: atom_id res chain seq x y z
N MET A 1 -23.09 -1.70 3.30
CA MET A 1 -22.38 -0.80 4.22
C MET A 1 -22.99 0.58 4.03
N LYS A 2 -23.47 1.22 5.10
CA LYS A 2 -24.19 2.50 5.02
C LYS A 2 -23.20 3.58 4.58
N LEU A 3 -23.26 3.97 3.31
CA LEU A 3 -22.78 5.30 2.95
C LEU A 3 -23.81 6.28 3.51
N LEU A 4 -23.34 7.43 3.99
CA LEU A 4 -24.14 8.49 4.60
C LEU A 4 -25.09 9.09 3.55
N ASP A 5 -26.16 8.37 3.21
CA ASP A 5 -27.38 8.98 2.71
C ASP A 5 -28.13 9.54 3.92
N ASP A 6 -28.65 10.75 3.78
CA ASP A 6 -29.19 11.65 4.82
C ASP A 6 -30.41 11.09 5.61
N GLU A 7 -30.70 9.80 5.51
CA GLU A 7 -31.87 9.14 6.10
C GLU A 7 -31.55 8.01 7.10
N THR A 8 -30.28 7.64 7.34
CA THR A 8 -30.00 6.59 8.35
C THR A 8 -29.94 7.15 9.77
N GLN A 9 -30.98 6.87 10.57
CA GLN A 9 -31.17 7.29 11.98
C GLN A 9 -30.08 6.86 13.00
N ASN A 10 -29.02 6.13 12.61
CA ASN A 10 -28.02 5.63 13.57
C ASN A 10 -26.61 6.21 13.28
N PRO A 11 -25.88 6.67 14.32
CA PRO A 11 -24.53 7.18 14.17
C PRO A 11 -23.56 6.09 13.68
N LEU A 12 -22.55 6.48 12.91
CA LEU A 12 -21.41 5.63 12.60
C LEU A 12 -20.60 5.35 13.87
N HIS A 13 -20.34 4.09 14.15
CA HIS A 13 -19.54 3.66 15.29
C HIS A 13 -18.08 3.48 14.87
N ILE A 14 -17.21 4.33 15.39
CA ILE A 14 -15.80 4.39 15.02
C ILE A 14 -14.92 3.91 16.19
N CYS A 15 -14.13 2.88 15.95
CA CYS A 15 -13.12 2.42 16.91
C CYS A 15 -11.82 3.18 16.69
N VAL A 16 -11.39 4.00 17.65
CA VAL A 16 -10.12 4.74 17.58
C VAL A 16 -9.03 3.89 18.22
N LEU A 17 -8.04 3.48 17.43
CA LEU A 17 -6.92 2.65 17.88
C LEU A 17 -5.71 3.53 18.17
N GLN A 18 -5.12 3.38 19.35
CA GLN A 18 -3.93 4.12 19.78
C GLN A 18 -2.87 3.15 20.28
N SER A 19 -1.60 3.47 20.07
CA SER A 19 -0.49 2.72 20.64
C SER A 19 -0.49 2.83 22.16
N SER A 20 -0.42 1.69 22.84
CA SER A 20 -0.23 1.65 24.29
C SER A 20 1.25 1.77 24.65
N TYR A 21 1.55 2.59 25.64
CA TYR A 21 2.85 2.65 26.31
C TYR A 21 2.98 1.70 27.50
N GLU A 22 1.92 0.93 27.80
CA GLU A 22 1.95 -0.04 28.88
C GLU A 22 3.01 -1.12 28.59
N GLY A 23 4.00 -1.24 29.48
CA GLY A 23 5.13 -2.15 29.31
C GLY A 23 6.20 -1.69 28.32
N SER A 24 6.05 -0.52 27.69
CA SER A 24 7.05 0.05 26.77
C SER A 24 8.28 0.59 27.53
N LEU A 25 9.44 0.49 26.91
CA LEU A 25 10.74 1.05 27.24
C LEU A 25 11.12 2.19 26.26
N SER A 26 10.23 2.59 25.35
CA SER A 26 10.47 3.67 24.40
C SER A 26 10.91 4.96 25.10
N ASP A 27 11.90 5.63 24.53
CA ASP A 27 12.38 6.94 24.99
C ASP A 27 11.27 8.00 25.02
N THR A 28 10.22 7.84 24.20
CA THR A 28 9.11 8.80 24.15
C THR A 28 8.05 8.55 25.23
N LYS A 29 8.11 7.43 25.97
CA LYS A 29 7.09 7.05 26.96
C LYS A 29 6.83 8.09 28.03
N ALA A 30 7.87 8.83 28.44
CA ALA A 30 7.74 9.88 29.45
C ALA A 30 7.05 11.14 28.93
N TYR A 31 6.98 11.32 27.60
CA TYR A 31 6.58 12.57 26.94
C TYR A 31 5.30 12.43 26.11
N ASP A 32 5.05 11.26 25.53
CA ASP A 32 3.92 10.99 24.64
C ASP A 32 2.84 10.15 25.34
N ASN A 33 2.20 10.71 26.36
CA ASN A 33 1.11 10.04 27.09
C ASN A 33 -0.29 10.53 26.64
N TYR A 34 -0.35 11.20 25.49
CA TYR A 34 -1.56 11.86 25.00
C TYR A 34 -2.59 10.84 24.54
N ARG A 35 -3.86 11.12 24.87
CA ARG A 35 -5.00 10.35 24.36
C ARG A 35 -5.51 10.96 23.06
N CYS A 36 -4.75 10.79 21.98
CA CYS A 36 -5.06 11.42 20.71
C CYS A 36 -6.38 10.88 20.11
N THR A 37 -7.39 11.71 19.89
CA THR A 37 -8.66 11.22 19.34
C THR A 37 -9.41 12.25 18.51
N PRO A 38 -9.96 11.85 17.35
CA PRO A 38 -10.80 12.75 16.56
C PRO A 38 -12.06 13.19 17.32
N ALA A 39 -12.49 12.44 18.34
CA ALA A 39 -13.71 12.72 19.10
C ALA A 39 -13.76 14.15 19.65
N TYR A 40 -12.63 14.73 20.06
CA TYR A 40 -12.57 16.10 20.56
C TYR A 40 -13.06 17.13 19.54
N ALA A 41 -12.76 16.93 18.26
CA ALA A 41 -13.19 17.82 17.19
C ALA A 41 -14.71 17.78 16.96
N PHE A 42 -15.39 16.73 17.43
CA PHE A 42 -16.84 16.58 17.34
C PHE A 42 -17.56 17.08 18.59
N ASN A 43 -16.87 17.33 19.70
CA ASN A 43 -17.50 17.87 20.90
C ASN A 43 -18.05 19.28 20.60
N ASN A 44 -19.37 19.44 20.67
CA ASN A 44 -20.12 20.66 20.32
C ASN A 44 -20.36 20.92 18.82
N SER A 45 -20.16 19.92 17.96
CA SER A 45 -20.53 20.00 16.54
C SER A 45 -21.95 19.48 16.30
N PRO A 46 -22.74 20.03 15.35
CA PRO A 46 -23.97 19.38 14.88
C PRO A 46 -23.78 17.93 14.40
N ASP A 47 -22.55 17.58 14.00
CA ASP A 47 -22.17 16.23 13.57
C ASP A 47 -22.01 15.23 14.73
N THR A 48 -22.01 15.63 16.01
CA THR A 48 -21.86 14.67 17.13
C THR A 48 -22.91 13.57 17.08
N LYS A 49 -24.13 13.87 16.62
CA LYS A 49 -25.21 12.88 16.49
C LYS A 49 -24.96 11.82 15.40
N ASN A 50 -24.04 12.08 14.47
CA ASN A 50 -23.74 11.24 13.32
C ASN A 50 -22.57 10.28 13.59
N TYR A 51 -21.81 10.48 14.67
CA TYR A 51 -20.60 9.70 14.97
C TYR A 51 -20.51 9.34 16.45
N LYS A 52 -20.16 8.09 16.73
CA LYS A 52 -19.85 7.59 18.08
C LYS A 52 -18.44 7.02 18.08
N PHE A 53 -17.57 7.57 18.91
CA PHE A 53 -16.17 7.13 19.03
C PHE A 53 -15.96 6.24 20.26
N THR A 54 -15.17 5.19 20.10
CA THR A 54 -14.68 4.35 21.21
C THR A 54 -13.18 4.21 21.08
N SER A 55 -12.42 4.72 22.05
CA SER A 55 -10.95 4.69 22.02
C SER A 55 -10.42 3.44 22.71
N VAL A 56 -9.44 2.78 22.09
CA VAL A 56 -8.82 1.55 22.58
C VAL A 56 -7.31 1.64 22.45
N LEU A 57 -6.61 1.31 23.55
CA LEU A 57 -5.16 1.21 23.59
C LEU A 57 -4.72 -0.19 23.15
N ILE A 58 -3.78 -0.26 22.21
CA ILE A 58 -3.28 -1.49 21.60
C ILE A 58 -1.82 -1.71 21.99
N LYS A 59 -1.51 -2.88 22.55
CA LYS A 59 -0.13 -3.26 22.89
C LYS A 59 0.51 -3.94 21.69
N LYS A 60 1.80 -3.69 21.42
CA LYS A 60 2.51 -4.31 20.29
C LYS A 60 2.41 -5.85 20.32
N ALA A 61 2.61 -6.43 21.50
CA ALA A 61 2.60 -7.89 21.71
C ALA A 61 1.24 -8.57 21.46
N THR A 62 0.13 -7.86 21.62
CA THR A 62 -1.23 -8.41 21.48
C THR A 62 -2.06 -7.73 20.40
N ALA A 63 -1.42 -6.94 19.53
CA ALA A 63 -2.10 -6.13 18.53
C ALA A 63 -3.09 -6.93 17.68
N TYR A 64 -2.65 -8.06 17.12
CA TYR A 64 -3.47 -8.89 16.25
C TYR A 64 -4.71 -9.46 16.97
N SER A 65 -4.55 -10.00 18.18
CA SER A 65 -5.67 -10.58 18.94
C SER A 65 -6.65 -9.51 19.42
N GLN A 66 -6.16 -8.36 19.87
CA GLN A 66 -7.01 -7.22 20.25
C GLN A 66 -7.85 -6.74 19.06
N VAL A 67 -7.23 -6.54 17.89
CA VAL A 67 -7.95 -6.14 16.68
C VAL A 67 -8.98 -7.20 16.27
N ARG A 68 -8.61 -8.49 16.28
CA ARG A 68 -9.55 -9.59 16.02
C ARG A 68 -10.78 -9.52 16.93
N ASP A 69 -10.56 -9.35 18.23
CA ASP A 69 -11.63 -9.38 19.22
C ASP A 69 -12.56 -8.16 19.05
N LEU A 70 -12.00 -6.98 18.74
CA LEU A 70 -12.77 -5.79 18.38
C LEU A 70 -13.60 -5.99 17.11
N VAL A 71 -13.02 -6.56 16.04
CA VAL A 71 -13.75 -6.87 14.79
C VAL A 71 -14.89 -7.86 15.04
N ARG A 72 -14.65 -8.91 15.83
CA ARG A 72 -15.65 -9.94 16.13
C ARG A 72 -16.89 -9.43 16.86
N THR A 73 -16.80 -8.27 17.53
CA THR A 73 -17.99 -7.64 18.16
C THR A 73 -19.05 -7.23 17.15
N GLY A 74 -18.68 -7.02 15.87
CA GLY A 74 -19.58 -6.49 14.84
C GLY A 74 -20.14 -5.09 15.16
N THR A 75 -19.54 -4.37 16.11
CA THR A 75 -20.09 -3.10 16.63
C THR A 75 -19.63 -1.87 15.86
N PHE A 76 -18.49 -1.94 15.15
CA PHE A 76 -17.83 -0.80 14.52
C PHE A 76 -17.98 -0.80 13.00
N ASP A 77 -18.29 0.37 12.45
CA ASP A 77 -18.39 0.61 11.01
C ASP A 77 -17.01 0.90 10.38
N ALA A 78 -16.10 1.48 11.15
CA ALA A 78 -14.71 1.74 10.72
C ALA A 78 -13.75 1.84 11.91
N PHE A 79 -12.46 1.69 11.63
CA PHE A 79 -11.37 1.83 12.58
C PHE A 79 -10.53 3.07 12.26
N PHE A 80 -10.51 4.04 13.16
CA PHE A 80 -9.62 5.19 13.05
C PHE A 80 -8.27 4.81 13.66
N ASN A 81 -7.32 4.40 12.82
CA ASN A 81 -6.01 3.93 13.27
C ASN A 81 -5.05 5.11 13.48
N LEU A 82 -4.66 5.33 14.74
CA LEU A 82 -3.63 6.28 15.16
C LEU A 82 -2.39 5.56 15.73
N CYS A 83 -2.29 4.24 15.58
CA CYS A 83 -1.09 3.50 15.93
C CYS A 83 0.02 3.83 14.91
N ASP A 84 1.15 4.31 15.41
CA ASP A 84 2.28 4.88 14.65
C ASP A 84 3.63 4.23 15.03
N GLY A 85 3.63 3.16 15.83
CA GLY A 85 4.85 2.53 16.30
C GLY A 85 5.68 1.94 15.15
N ALA A 86 6.96 2.29 15.10
CA ALA A 86 7.91 1.74 14.13
C ALA A 86 8.18 0.23 14.37
N LEU A 87 8.80 -0.43 13.40
CA LEU A 87 9.14 -1.85 13.48
C LEU A 87 10.06 -2.16 14.68
N ASP A 88 10.97 -1.27 15.01
CA ASP A 88 11.95 -1.37 16.10
C ASP A 88 11.46 -0.76 17.44
N GLU A 89 10.40 0.03 17.45
CA GLU A 89 9.77 0.51 18.70
C GLU A 89 8.95 -0.59 19.37
N ASP A 90 8.77 -0.58 20.69
CA ASP A 90 7.88 -1.53 21.38
C ASP A 90 6.41 -1.08 21.46
N ARG A 91 6.02 -0.16 20.57
CA ARG A 91 4.65 0.37 20.40
C ARG A 91 3.93 -0.30 19.24
N ALA A 92 2.61 -0.37 19.30
CA ALA A 92 1.82 -0.96 18.23
C ALA A 92 1.89 -0.09 16.94
N GLY A 93 1.92 -0.73 15.78
CA GLY A 93 2.01 -0.03 14.50
C GLY A 93 1.63 -0.95 13.36
N ILE A 94 2.61 -1.39 12.56
CA ILE A 94 2.40 -2.25 11.39
C ILE A 94 1.54 -3.50 11.66
N SER A 95 1.66 -4.11 12.83
CA SER A 95 0.88 -5.30 13.22
C SER A 95 -0.62 -5.02 13.34
N VAL A 96 -1.01 -3.80 13.67
CA VAL A 96 -2.41 -3.34 13.69
C VAL A 96 -2.95 -3.23 12.27
N VAL A 97 -2.17 -2.61 11.38
CA VAL A 97 -2.52 -2.43 9.97
C VAL A 97 -2.72 -3.78 9.29
N GLN A 98 -1.77 -4.70 9.45
CA GLN A 98 -1.85 -6.06 8.90
C GLN A 98 -3.07 -6.84 9.43
N ALA A 99 -3.42 -6.65 10.70
CA ALA A 99 -4.61 -7.27 11.27
C ALA A 99 -5.90 -6.71 10.64
N LEU A 100 -6.02 -5.38 10.52
CA LEU A 100 -7.17 -4.71 9.91
C LEU A 100 -7.37 -5.14 8.44
N GLU A 101 -6.29 -5.20 7.67
CA GLU A 101 -6.29 -5.72 6.29
C GLU A 101 -6.73 -7.18 6.22
N LYS A 102 -6.19 -8.02 7.11
CA LYS A 102 -6.51 -9.45 7.17
C LYS A 102 -8.00 -9.68 7.44
N PHE A 103 -8.59 -8.88 8.32
CA PHE A 103 -10.02 -8.95 8.62
C PHE A 103 -10.89 -8.22 7.60
N GLY A 104 -10.30 -7.46 6.68
CA GLY A 104 -11.00 -6.80 5.60
C GLY A 104 -11.99 -5.73 6.07
N VAL A 105 -11.67 -5.04 7.17
CA VAL A 105 -12.50 -3.96 7.73
C VAL A 105 -12.05 -2.58 7.23
N PRO A 106 -12.92 -1.55 7.24
CA PRO A 106 -12.53 -0.19 6.89
C PRO A 106 -11.61 0.43 7.95
N PHE A 107 -10.48 1.00 7.55
CA PHE A 107 -9.59 1.70 8.47
C PHE A 107 -8.88 2.91 7.86
N THR A 108 -8.55 3.91 8.68
CA THR A 108 -7.81 5.13 8.28
C THR A 108 -6.30 4.92 8.31
N GLY A 109 -5.55 5.80 7.64
CA GLY A 109 -4.09 5.73 7.61
C GLY A 109 -3.53 4.83 6.51
N ALA A 110 -2.22 4.66 6.50
CA ALA A 110 -1.49 3.92 5.47
C ALA A 110 -1.80 2.41 5.52
N ASP A 111 -1.69 1.75 4.37
CA ASP A 111 -1.73 0.29 4.25
C ASP A 111 -0.39 -0.34 4.66
N SER A 112 -0.33 -1.67 4.77
CA SER A 112 0.90 -2.34 5.25
C SER A 112 2.10 -2.21 4.31
N LYS A 113 1.88 -1.84 3.04
CA LYS A 113 2.96 -1.63 2.06
C LYS A 113 3.60 -0.26 2.20
N HIS A 114 2.85 0.72 2.69
CA HIS A 114 3.27 2.13 2.74
C HIS A 114 3.39 2.67 4.18
N PHE A 115 3.23 1.83 5.20
CA PHE A 115 3.24 2.26 6.60
C PHE A 115 4.64 2.69 7.09
N GLU A 116 5.72 2.13 6.54
CA GLU A 116 7.09 2.40 7.01
C GLU A 116 8.10 2.31 5.87
N PRO A 117 8.00 3.15 4.81
CA PRO A 117 9.07 3.24 3.81
C PRO A 117 10.35 3.75 4.47
N THR A 118 11.51 3.22 4.07
CA THR A 118 12.78 3.74 4.58
C THR A 118 13.06 5.12 3.98
N LYS A 119 13.89 5.95 4.63
CA LYS A 119 14.30 7.24 4.02
C LYS A 119 15.02 7.04 2.67
N LEU A 120 15.67 5.89 2.46
CA LEU A 120 16.28 5.53 1.18
C LEU A 120 15.21 5.27 0.11
N ASP A 121 14.16 4.52 0.44
CA ASP A 121 13.01 4.31 -0.45
C ASP A 121 12.33 5.64 -0.78
N MET A 122 12.10 6.48 0.23
CA MET A 122 11.50 7.81 0.04
C MET A 122 12.31 8.66 -0.94
N LYS A 123 13.63 8.66 -0.84
CA LYS A 123 14.51 9.41 -1.76
C LYS A 123 14.47 8.88 -3.18
N MET A 124 14.52 7.57 -3.35
CA MET A 124 14.43 6.94 -4.67
C MET A 124 13.07 7.26 -5.32
N LEU A 125 11.97 7.09 -4.58
CA LEU A 125 10.63 7.37 -5.08
C LEU A 125 10.40 8.87 -5.33
N ALA A 126 10.97 9.74 -4.50
CA ALA A 126 10.97 11.19 -4.72
C ALA A 126 11.65 11.57 -6.04
N PHE A 127 12.81 10.97 -6.36
CA PHE A 127 13.48 11.19 -7.64
C PHE A 127 12.57 10.83 -8.83
N PHE A 128 11.92 9.66 -8.80
CA PHE A 128 10.99 9.26 -9.86
C PHE A 128 9.71 10.12 -9.92
N ALA A 129 9.34 10.74 -8.80
CA ALA A 129 8.23 11.70 -8.72
C ALA A 129 8.64 13.14 -9.10
N GLY A 130 9.91 13.40 -9.44
CA GLY A 130 10.41 14.75 -9.75
C GLY A 130 10.48 15.68 -8.53
N ILE A 131 10.56 15.11 -7.32
CA ILE A 131 10.69 15.84 -6.07
C ILE A 131 12.17 15.97 -5.72
N ASN A 132 12.63 17.20 -5.45
CA ASN A 132 14.00 17.40 -4.99
C ASN A 132 14.17 16.83 -3.59
N VAL A 133 15.29 16.15 -3.36
CA VAL A 133 15.76 15.73 -2.05
C VAL A 133 17.19 16.24 -1.85
N PRO A 134 17.63 16.45 -0.61
CA PRO A 134 19.04 16.78 -0.37
C PRO A 134 19.94 15.66 -0.93
N ALA A 135 21.07 16.06 -1.52
CA ALA A 135 22.10 15.11 -1.91
C ALA A 135 22.53 14.33 -0.66
N TYR A 136 22.80 13.04 -0.84
CA TYR A 136 22.94 12.13 0.29
C TYR A 136 23.95 11.03 0.03
N ALA A 137 24.36 10.38 1.11
CA ALA A 137 25.13 9.16 1.13
C ALA A 137 24.55 8.20 2.17
N HIS A 138 24.53 6.91 1.85
CA HIS A 138 24.19 5.84 2.78
C HIS A 138 25.47 5.14 3.18
N VAL A 139 25.73 5.04 4.48
CA VAL A 139 26.95 4.45 5.03
C VAL A 139 26.57 3.27 5.92
N SER A 140 27.11 2.10 5.60
CA SER A 140 26.92 0.85 6.35
C SER A 140 28.19 0.46 7.13
N LEU A 141 28.09 -0.52 8.05
CA LEU A 141 29.16 -0.94 8.99
C LEU A 141 30.57 -1.19 8.41
N HIS A 142 30.69 -1.46 7.12
CA HIS A 142 31.98 -1.80 6.47
C HIS A 142 32.47 -0.74 5.49
N ASP A 143 31.74 0.36 5.37
CA ASP A 143 32.09 1.43 4.46
C ASP A 143 33.18 2.33 5.04
N ASN A 144 34.00 2.89 4.15
CA ASN A 144 34.84 4.03 4.50
C ASN A 144 33.98 5.31 4.41
N ILE A 145 33.65 5.88 5.57
CA ILE A 145 32.79 7.07 5.70
C ILE A 145 33.27 8.22 4.81
N GLU A 146 34.57 8.53 4.83
CA GLU A 146 35.13 9.65 4.07
C GLU A 146 34.98 9.44 2.56
N ALA A 147 35.25 8.22 2.09
CA ALA A 147 35.16 7.89 0.67
C ALA A 147 33.70 7.98 0.18
N VAL A 148 32.77 7.39 0.93
CA VAL A 148 31.33 7.35 0.59
C VAL A 148 30.69 8.74 0.64
N CYS A 149 31.16 9.63 1.51
CA CYS A 149 30.62 10.99 1.66
C CYS A 149 31.40 12.06 0.89
N SER A 150 32.45 11.70 0.14
CA SER A 150 33.37 12.65 -0.52
C SER A 150 32.71 13.57 -1.56
N HIS A 151 31.54 13.19 -2.09
CA HIS A 151 30.77 14.00 -3.04
C HIS A 151 29.82 15.01 -2.39
N LEU A 152 29.68 15.01 -1.06
CA LEU A 152 28.76 15.89 -0.34
C LEU A 152 29.42 17.21 0.03
N ASN A 153 28.63 18.28 -0.01
CA ASN A 153 29.03 19.59 0.46
C ASN A 153 28.61 19.79 1.92
N PHE A 154 29.52 20.34 2.72
CA PHE A 154 29.24 20.70 4.10
C PHE A 154 28.50 22.04 4.20
N PRO A 155 27.64 22.24 5.23
CA PRO A 155 27.35 21.29 6.31
C PRO A 155 26.48 20.11 5.89
N VAL A 156 26.68 18.96 6.55
CA VAL A 156 25.85 17.76 6.35
C VAL A 156 25.13 17.38 7.65
N ILE A 157 24.00 16.71 7.54
CA ILE A 157 23.24 16.19 8.67
C ILE A 157 23.25 14.66 8.69
N VAL A 158 23.59 14.11 9.84
CA VAL A 158 23.62 12.67 10.12
C VAL A 158 22.29 12.26 10.75
N LYS A 159 21.66 11.22 10.21
CA LYS A 159 20.38 10.72 10.70
C LYS A 159 20.21 9.21 10.50
N HIS A 160 19.31 8.64 11.27
CA HIS A 160 18.90 7.26 11.11
C HIS A 160 18.12 7.07 9.79
N THR A 161 18.24 5.89 9.18
CA THR A 161 17.56 5.51 7.93
C THR A 161 16.06 5.28 8.12
N SER A 162 15.60 4.92 9.33
CA SER A 162 14.18 4.90 9.68
C SER A 162 13.69 6.28 10.17
N GLY A 163 12.42 6.61 9.90
CA GLY A 163 11.81 7.94 10.03
C GLY A 163 11.31 8.34 11.43
N TYR A 164 11.43 7.49 12.45
CA TYR A 164 10.66 7.72 13.68
C TYR A 164 11.35 8.66 14.68
N ASN A 165 10.55 9.57 15.24
CA ASN A 165 10.74 10.30 16.50
C ASN A 165 12.05 11.09 16.73
N SER A 166 12.87 11.29 15.70
CA SER A 166 14.17 11.97 15.78
C SER A 166 15.13 11.28 16.78
N VAL A 167 14.93 9.99 17.03
CA VAL A 167 15.71 9.22 18.01
C VAL A 167 17.18 9.21 17.60
N GLY A 168 18.05 9.46 18.57
CA GLY A 168 19.49 9.53 18.37
C GLY A 168 20.00 10.84 17.76
N MET A 169 19.16 11.73 17.23
CA MET A 169 19.59 13.02 16.67
C MET A 169 19.81 14.07 17.77
N THR A 170 20.99 14.69 17.77
CA THR A 170 21.39 15.79 18.67
C THR A 170 21.75 17.02 17.84
N ARG A 171 22.22 18.11 18.48
CA ARG A 171 22.75 19.28 17.73
C ARG A 171 24.01 18.92 16.93
N ASP A 172 24.82 17.99 17.44
CA ASP A 172 26.06 17.53 16.80
C ASP A 172 25.81 16.69 15.55
N SER A 173 24.56 16.27 15.34
CA SER A 173 24.14 15.64 14.10
C SER A 173 24.26 16.56 12.88
N LEU A 174 24.38 17.88 13.07
CA LEU A 174 24.77 18.81 12.01
C LEU A 174 26.30 18.98 11.98
N CYS A 175 26.94 18.19 11.13
CA CYS A 175 28.39 18.14 10.98
C CYS A 175 28.87 19.24 10.02
N ARG A 176 29.88 20.02 10.42
CA ARG A 176 30.40 21.15 9.62
C ARG A 176 31.63 20.79 8.80
N ASN A 177 32.26 19.66 9.10
CA ASN A 177 33.44 19.16 8.43
C ASN A 177 33.51 17.61 8.50
N MET A 178 34.50 17.02 7.83
CA MET A 178 34.66 15.56 7.75
C MET A 178 34.96 14.91 9.10
N GLU A 179 35.70 15.58 9.99
CA GLU A 179 36.02 15.06 11.33
C GLU A 179 34.75 14.92 12.18
N ASP A 180 33.91 15.97 12.20
CA ASP A 180 32.59 15.94 12.85
C ASP A 180 31.74 14.78 12.29
N LEU A 181 31.72 14.63 10.96
CA LEU A 181 30.95 13.59 10.28
C LEU A 181 31.41 12.19 10.66
N VAL A 182 32.72 11.93 10.64
CA VAL A 182 33.26 10.61 11.00
C VAL A 182 32.92 10.25 12.45
N ALA A 183 33.05 11.20 13.37
CA ALA A 183 32.71 10.99 14.78
C ALA A 183 31.22 10.67 14.98
N GLU A 184 30.33 11.49 14.39
CA GLU A 184 28.90 11.35 14.57
C GLU A 184 28.32 10.14 13.83
N ALA A 185 28.77 9.88 12.59
CA ALA A 185 28.39 8.67 11.85
C ALA A 185 28.84 7.40 12.58
N SER A 186 30.03 7.38 13.19
CA SER A 186 30.49 6.25 14.02
C SER A 186 29.59 6.03 15.25
N ARG A 187 29.13 7.11 15.89
CA ARG A 187 28.17 7.02 16.99
C ARG A 187 26.84 6.42 16.54
N PHE A 188 26.29 6.87 15.40
CA PHE A 188 25.06 6.32 14.83
C PHE A 188 25.20 4.85 14.43
N MET A 189 26.32 4.46 13.79
CA MET A 189 26.57 3.06 13.43
C MET A 189 26.61 2.14 14.67
N GLY A 190 27.14 2.62 15.79
CA GLY A 190 27.12 1.88 17.06
C GLY A 190 25.71 1.65 17.64
N LEU A 191 24.72 2.45 17.22
CA LEU A 191 23.33 2.35 17.68
C LEU A 191 22.42 1.62 16.68
N PHE A 192 22.61 1.82 15.38
CA PHE A 192 21.62 1.47 14.35
C PHE A 192 22.18 0.68 13.15
N SER A 193 23.48 0.36 13.14
CA SER A 193 24.19 -0.34 12.05
C SER A 193 24.32 0.40 10.71
N ASP A 194 23.38 1.29 10.38
CA ASP A 194 23.39 2.08 9.15
C ASP A 194 23.11 3.56 9.44
N VAL A 195 23.62 4.43 8.58
CA VAL A 195 23.44 5.88 8.72
C VAL A 195 23.22 6.56 7.38
N LEU A 196 22.33 7.55 7.40
CA LEU A 196 22.05 8.41 6.27
C LEU A 196 22.69 9.77 6.53
N VAL A 197 23.53 10.21 5.60
CA VAL A 197 24.19 11.51 5.61
C VAL A 197 23.59 12.35 4.48
N GLU A 198 23.14 13.56 4.77
CA GLU A 198 22.56 14.47 3.78
C GLU A 198 23.22 15.83 3.80
N GLU A 199 23.32 16.49 2.66
CA GLU A 199 23.60 17.93 2.65
C GLU A 199 22.51 18.67 3.42
N TYR A 200 22.93 19.54 4.34
CA TYR A 200 21.99 20.33 5.11
C TYR A 200 21.48 21.50 4.27
N ILE A 201 20.17 21.50 4.01
CA ILE A 201 19.52 22.59 3.28
C ILE A 201 19.29 23.77 4.24
N GLU A 202 20.09 24.81 4.08
CA GLU A 202 19.88 26.09 4.77
C GLU A 202 18.59 26.75 4.30
N GLY A 203 17.83 27.34 5.23
CA GLY A 203 16.59 28.05 4.93
C GLY A 203 15.47 27.72 5.90
N VAL A 204 14.23 27.69 5.40
CA VAL A 204 13.04 27.53 6.25
C VAL A 204 12.56 26.08 6.24
N GLU A 205 12.20 25.57 7.43
CA GLU A 205 11.59 24.25 7.57
C GLU A 205 10.07 24.37 7.58
N VAL A 206 9.42 23.60 6.71
CA VAL A 206 7.99 23.66 6.45
C VAL A 206 7.45 22.24 6.49
N THR A 207 6.23 22.08 6.98
CA THR A 207 5.54 20.79 6.97
C THR A 207 4.17 20.89 6.33
N VAL A 208 3.81 19.85 5.58
CA VAL A 208 2.60 19.79 4.76
C VAL A 208 1.89 18.47 5.02
N LEU A 209 0.61 18.54 5.39
CA LEU A 209 -0.26 17.38 5.47
C LEU A 209 -0.91 17.15 4.11
N ALA A 210 -0.90 15.91 3.64
CA ALA A 210 -1.64 15.46 2.47
C ALA A 210 -2.44 14.19 2.78
N CYS A 211 -3.56 13.98 2.08
CA CYS A 211 -4.43 12.84 2.30
C CYS A 211 -5.32 12.49 1.09
N GLU A 212 -5.95 11.32 1.18
CA GLU A 212 -7.02 10.91 0.26
C GLU A 212 -8.19 11.90 0.30
N ASP A 213 -8.65 12.32 -0.87
CA ASP A 213 -9.91 13.05 -1.02
C ASP A 213 -10.85 12.34 -2.02
N PRO A 214 -11.68 11.41 -1.53
CA PRO A 214 -12.62 10.68 -2.38
C PRO A 214 -13.61 11.56 -3.14
N ASP A 215 -13.88 12.79 -2.67
CA ASP A 215 -14.83 13.69 -3.31
C ASP A 215 -14.23 14.43 -4.50
N ARG A 216 -12.91 14.54 -4.56
CA ARG A 216 -12.18 15.21 -5.65
C ARG A 216 -11.66 14.24 -6.69
N GLY A 217 -11.52 12.95 -6.36
CA GLY A 217 -10.85 11.96 -7.20
C GLY A 217 -9.33 12.19 -7.35
N VAL A 218 -8.78 13.16 -6.61
CA VAL A 218 -7.35 13.47 -6.50
C VAL A 218 -7.02 13.76 -5.05
N SER A 219 -5.76 13.57 -4.67
CA SER A 219 -5.29 13.83 -3.31
C SER A 219 -5.37 15.31 -2.93
N ARG A 220 -5.51 15.57 -1.62
CA ARG A 220 -5.60 16.91 -1.05
C ARG A 220 -4.36 17.21 -0.22
N ALA A 221 -3.82 18.42 -0.34
CA ALA A 221 -2.90 18.98 0.65
C ALA A 221 -3.54 20.16 1.39
N PHE A 222 -3.11 20.36 2.65
CA PHE A 222 -3.56 21.41 3.54
C PHE A 222 -2.58 22.58 3.58
N THR A 223 -2.95 23.67 4.25
CA THR A 223 -2.10 24.85 4.40
C THR A 223 -0.77 24.49 5.08
N PRO A 224 0.39 24.66 4.40
CA PRO A 224 1.69 24.39 4.99
C PRO A 224 1.94 25.28 6.21
N VAL A 225 2.58 24.73 7.24
CA VAL A 225 3.07 25.51 8.38
C VAL A 225 4.59 25.51 8.40
N GLN A 226 5.16 26.66 8.69
CA GLN A 226 6.58 26.88 8.86
C GLN A 226 6.94 26.78 10.34
N PHE A 227 8.04 26.07 10.64
CA PHE A 227 8.66 26.07 11.96
C PHE A 227 9.49 27.34 12.17
N LYS A 228 9.34 27.94 13.36
CA LYS A 228 10.17 29.01 13.87
C LYS A 228 10.96 28.48 15.06
N PHE A 229 12.24 28.21 14.81
CA PHE A 229 13.17 27.71 15.81
C PHE A 229 13.61 28.82 16.77
N PRO A 230 13.88 28.51 18.05
CA PRO A 230 14.54 29.43 18.98
C PRO A 230 15.93 29.86 18.50
N ASP A 231 16.43 30.98 19.05
CA ASP A 231 17.79 31.43 18.77
C ASP A 231 18.82 30.35 19.09
N GLY A 232 19.72 30.08 18.14
CA GLY A 232 20.75 29.03 18.24
C GLY A 232 20.31 27.65 17.76
N GLU A 233 19.01 27.42 17.51
CA GLU A 233 18.49 26.18 16.95
C GLU A 233 18.31 26.27 15.43
N LEU A 234 18.81 25.26 14.73
CA LEU A 234 18.83 25.24 13.26
C LEU A 234 17.90 24.18 12.66
N PHE A 235 17.55 23.14 13.41
CA PHE A 235 16.68 22.04 12.97
C PHE A 235 16.06 21.33 14.17
N LYS A 236 15.04 20.51 13.89
CA LYS A 236 14.36 19.75 14.93
C LYS A 236 15.16 18.49 15.31
N HIS A 237 15.68 18.46 16.53
CA HIS A 237 16.34 17.29 17.15
C HIS A 237 15.52 16.74 18.32
N PHE A 238 15.95 15.61 18.93
CA PHE A 238 15.16 14.89 19.94
C PHE A 238 14.74 15.76 21.13
N GLU A 239 15.68 16.48 21.76
CA GLU A 239 15.39 17.35 22.91
C GLU A 239 14.38 18.44 22.55
N LEU A 240 14.55 19.10 21.41
CA LEU A 240 13.63 20.16 20.97
C LEU A 240 12.22 19.61 20.63
N LYS A 241 12.14 18.35 20.23
CA LYS A 241 10.88 17.67 19.90
C LYS A 241 10.13 17.15 21.12
N TRP A 242 10.82 16.67 22.16
CA TRP A 242 10.19 15.93 23.26
C TRP A 242 10.39 16.53 24.65
N VAL A 243 11.51 17.21 24.89
CA VAL A 243 11.87 17.75 26.21
C VAL A 243 11.50 19.22 26.31
N ASP A 244 11.88 20.00 25.29
CA ASP A 244 11.64 21.44 25.17
C ASP A 244 10.38 21.74 24.32
N PHE A 245 9.39 20.86 24.42
CA PHE A 245 8.13 20.95 23.69
C PHE A 245 7.46 22.30 23.96
N GLY A 246 7.14 23.05 22.89
CA GLY A 246 6.53 24.39 22.96
C GLY A 246 7.48 25.57 22.74
N LYS A 247 8.82 25.37 22.74
CA LYS A 247 9.76 26.45 22.35
C LYS A 247 9.76 26.72 20.85
N THR A 248 9.50 25.70 20.04
CA THR A 248 9.33 25.83 18.59
C THR A 248 7.92 26.30 18.28
N ARG A 249 7.78 27.42 17.58
CA ARG A 249 6.47 27.93 17.14
C ARG A 249 6.19 27.51 15.71
N CYS A 250 4.93 27.28 15.37
CA CYS A 250 4.52 27.11 13.98
C CYS A 250 3.63 28.28 13.56
N ALA A 251 3.74 28.69 12.30
CA ALA A 251 2.82 29.63 11.68
C ALA A 251 2.54 29.19 10.24
N PRO A 252 1.37 29.53 9.67
CA PRO A 252 1.14 29.32 8.23
C PRO A 252 2.27 29.91 7.40
N LEU A 253 2.68 29.20 6.36
CA LEU A 253 3.68 29.72 5.42
C LEU A 253 3.09 30.95 4.70
N ALA A 254 3.70 32.11 4.93
CA ALA A 254 3.11 33.39 4.53
C ALA A 254 3.16 33.63 3.02
N ASP A 255 4.17 33.10 2.32
CA ASP A 255 4.30 33.24 0.87
C ASP A 255 3.36 32.25 0.17
N PRO A 256 2.32 32.73 -0.55
CA PRO A 256 1.35 31.87 -1.20
C PRO A 256 1.94 31.06 -2.37
N VAL A 257 2.96 31.58 -3.06
CA VAL A 257 3.60 30.88 -4.18
C VAL A 257 4.43 29.72 -3.65
N LEU A 258 5.20 29.94 -2.58
CA LEU A 258 5.92 28.86 -1.91
C LEU A 258 4.96 27.86 -1.25
N ALA A 259 3.84 28.32 -0.69
CA ALA A 259 2.83 27.43 -0.11
C ALA A 259 2.23 26.48 -1.16
N GLU A 260 1.89 26.95 -2.35
CA GLU A 260 1.39 26.07 -3.42
C GLU A 260 2.46 25.12 -3.95
N LYS A 261 3.73 25.55 -4.04
CA LYS A 261 4.85 24.64 -4.36
C LYS A 261 4.99 23.53 -3.31
N CYS A 262 4.94 23.86 -2.03
CA CYS A 262 5.02 22.89 -0.94
C CYS A 262 3.82 21.92 -0.95
N LYS A 263 2.61 22.40 -1.24
CA LYS A 263 1.43 21.53 -1.42
C LYS A 263 1.60 20.56 -2.58
N ALA A 264 2.12 21.02 -3.73
CA ALA A 264 2.38 20.16 -4.88
C ALA A 264 3.40 19.06 -4.54
N VAL A 265 4.50 19.41 -3.84
CA VAL A 265 5.47 18.43 -3.33
C VAL A 265 4.83 17.46 -2.34
N GLY A 266 4.00 17.95 -1.40
CA GLY A 266 3.30 17.10 -0.43
C GLY A 266 2.33 16.11 -1.08
N ILE A 267 1.58 16.54 -2.10
CA ILE A 267 0.70 15.67 -2.89
C ILE A 267 1.53 14.61 -3.63
N ALA A 268 2.59 15.03 -4.33
CA ALA A 268 3.43 14.11 -5.08
C ALA A 268 4.10 13.08 -4.16
N ALA A 269 4.59 13.51 -3.00
CA ALA A 269 5.17 12.62 -1.99
C ALA A 269 4.12 11.62 -1.47
N PHE A 270 2.91 12.09 -1.14
CA PHE A 270 1.82 11.21 -0.70
C PHE A 270 1.41 10.18 -1.77
N ASP A 271 1.25 10.61 -3.02
CA ASP A 271 0.80 9.74 -4.11
C ASP A 271 1.87 8.71 -4.52
N HIS A 272 3.13 9.13 -4.62
CA HIS A 272 4.20 8.28 -5.18
C HIS A 272 4.99 7.50 -4.12
N ILE A 273 5.03 7.98 -2.88
CA ILE A 273 5.78 7.33 -1.78
C ILE A 273 4.83 6.54 -0.88
N LEU A 274 3.67 7.12 -0.55
CA LEU A 274 2.66 6.45 0.31
C LEU A 274 1.51 5.81 -0.50
N GLY A 275 1.64 5.76 -1.83
CA GLY A 275 0.66 5.14 -2.71
C GLY A 275 -0.69 5.84 -2.76
N GLY A 276 -0.79 7.08 -2.25
CA GLY A 276 -2.03 7.81 -2.14
C GLY A 276 -3.02 7.20 -1.13
N VAL A 277 -2.53 6.46 -0.12
CA VAL A 277 -3.38 5.78 0.86
C VAL A 277 -3.29 6.44 2.24
N GLY A 278 -4.45 6.79 2.78
CA GLY A 278 -4.64 7.40 4.09
C GLY A 278 -4.27 8.87 4.10
N TYR A 279 -3.24 9.19 4.88
CA TYR A 279 -2.69 10.52 5.03
C TYR A 279 -1.21 10.43 5.40
N GLY A 280 -0.47 11.48 5.09
CA GLY A 280 0.92 11.61 5.45
C GLY A 280 1.35 13.06 5.59
N ARG A 281 2.34 13.30 6.46
CA ARG A 281 2.93 14.62 6.67
C ARG A 281 4.33 14.67 6.09
N SER A 282 4.52 15.48 5.05
CA SER A 282 5.82 15.74 4.46
C SER A 282 6.54 16.85 5.22
N ASP A 283 7.76 16.57 5.67
CA ASP A 283 8.65 17.55 6.26
C ASP A 283 9.63 18.01 5.18
N LEU A 284 9.69 19.33 4.94
CA LEU A 284 10.32 19.98 3.79
C LEU A 284 11.27 21.08 4.26
N ARG A 285 12.24 21.41 3.40
CA ARG A 285 13.02 22.65 3.51
C ARG A 285 12.99 23.46 2.23
N ILE A 286 13.01 24.77 2.39
CA ILE A 286 13.06 25.72 1.28
C ILE A 286 14.36 26.51 1.39
N ASP A 287 15.17 26.45 0.33
CA ASP A 287 16.43 27.20 0.27
C ASP A 287 16.22 28.69 -0.03
N ALA A 288 17.30 29.47 -0.02
CA ALA A 288 17.28 30.91 -0.32
C ALA A 288 16.81 31.24 -1.76
N ASN A 289 16.87 30.27 -2.69
CA ASN A 289 16.41 30.42 -4.07
C ASN A 289 14.93 30.02 -4.26
N GLY A 290 14.27 29.55 -3.19
CA GLY A 290 12.89 29.07 -3.24
C GLY A 290 12.73 27.67 -3.83
N ASN A 291 13.80 26.87 -3.84
CA ASN A 291 13.75 25.44 -4.16
C ASN A 291 13.25 24.66 -2.94
N VAL A 292 12.29 23.77 -3.17
CA VAL A 292 11.69 22.94 -2.11
C VAL A 292 12.34 21.56 -2.15
N PHE A 293 12.89 21.13 -1.01
CA PHE A 293 13.51 19.83 -0.80
C PHE A 293 12.70 19.02 0.21
N MET A 294 12.38 17.78 -0.11
CA MET A 294 11.71 16.86 0.81
C MET A 294 12.74 16.17 1.70
N LEU A 295 12.53 16.23 3.02
CA LEU A 295 13.34 15.52 4.01
C LEU A 295 12.82 14.09 4.22
N GLU A 296 11.52 13.98 4.45
CA GLU A 296 10.79 12.72 4.66
C GLU A 296 9.28 12.94 4.55
N ILE A 297 8.52 11.85 4.45
CA ILE A 297 7.06 11.84 4.61
C ILE A 297 6.66 10.81 5.68
N ASN A 298 5.88 11.26 6.65
CA ASN A 298 5.46 10.47 7.79
C ASN A 298 4.02 9.96 7.60
N PRO A 299 3.80 8.68 7.28
CA PRO A 299 2.46 8.08 7.34
C PRO A 299 1.99 8.03 8.78
N ASN A 300 0.67 8.03 9.00
CA ASN A 300 0.09 7.94 10.34
C ASN A 300 0.69 8.95 11.35
N CYS A 301 1.10 10.13 10.86
CA CYS A 301 1.76 11.13 11.68
C CYS A 301 0.92 11.51 12.90
N GLY A 302 1.59 11.85 14.00
CA GLY A 302 0.92 12.33 15.20
C GLY A 302 -0.06 13.47 14.90
N ILE A 303 -1.32 13.28 15.30
CA ILE A 303 -2.48 14.12 15.01
C ILE A 303 -3.60 13.84 16.02
N PHE A 304 -4.49 14.80 16.20
CA PHE A 304 -5.56 14.83 17.20
C PHE A 304 -5.04 14.82 18.64
N TYR A 305 -3.88 15.44 18.87
CA TYR A 305 -3.42 15.71 20.23
C TYR A 305 -4.43 16.63 20.94
N PRO A 306 -4.63 16.45 22.26
CA PRO A 306 -5.23 17.49 23.10
C PRO A 306 -4.56 18.85 22.83
N ASP A 307 -5.33 19.93 22.91
CA ASP A 307 -4.85 21.32 22.77
C ASP A 307 -4.18 21.71 21.43
N ASN A 308 -4.26 20.86 20.39
CA ASN A 308 -3.62 21.04 19.07
C ASN A 308 -2.09 21.12 19.10
N ASP A 309 -1.48 20.31 19.97
CA ASP A 309 -0.04 20.31 20.20
C ASP A 309 0.77 19.70 19.03
N GLY A 310 0.13 18.91 18.16
CA GLY A 310 0.78 18.32 16.98
C GLY A 310 0.95 19.29 15.80
N SER A 311 2.05 19.18 15.05
CA SER A 311 2.22 19.95 13.80
C SER A 311 1.10 19.72 12.77
N ALA A 312 0.55 18.51 12.69
CA ALA A 312 -0.61 18.21 11.85
C ALA A 312 -1.89 18.88 12.38
N ASP A 313 -2.07 18.95 13.70
CA ASP A 313 -3.19 19.66 14.33
C ASP A 313 -3.10 21.17 14.06
N LEU A 314 -1.90 21.75 14.10
CA LEU A 314 -1.65 23.15 13.77
C LEU A 314 -1.93 23.44 12.29
N ILE A 315 -1.55 22.55 11.37
CA ILE A 315 -1.94 22.65 9.95
C ILE A 315 -3.46 22.71 9.83
N LEU A 316 -4.17 21.77 10.45
CA LEU A 316 -5.62 21.68 10.37
C LEU A 316 -6.32 22.86 11.04
N ALA A 317 -5.82 23.35 12.17
CA ALA A 317 -6.36 24.52 12.86
C ALA A 317 -6.30 25.79 11.99
N ASN A 318 -5.32 25.87 11.06
CA ASN A 318 -5.17 26.98 10.11
C ASN A 318 -5.86 26.72 8.76
N ASP A 319 -6.50 25.57 8.57
CA ASP A 319 -7.20 25.22 7.35
C ASP A 319 -8.74 25.36 7.52
N PRO A 320 -9.49 25.82 6.50
CA PRO A 320 -10.95 25.94 6.59
C PRO A 320 -11.68 24.63 6.95
N ILE A 321 -11.14 23.47 6.58
CA ILE A 321 -11.76 22.16 6.85
C ILE A 321 -11.64 21.76 8.33
N LYS A 322 -10.58 22.22 9.00
CA LYS A 322 -10.27 21.91 10.41
C LYS A 322 -10.15 20.41 10.70
N SER A 323 -9.85 20.07 11.96
CA SER A 323 -9.69 18.68 12.40
C SER A 323 -10.99 17.86 12.23
N ILE A 324 -12.16 18.48 12.39
CA ILE A 324 -13.46 17.79 12.18
C ILE A 324 -13.66 17.37 10.72
N GLY A 325 -13.40 18.27 9.77
CA GLY A 325 -13.57 17.95 8.36
C GLY A 325 -12.54 16.94 7.87
N PHE A 326 -11.30 17.01 8.39
CA PHE A 326 -10.27 16.00 8.12
C PHE A 326 -10.69 14.62 8.64
N ALA A 327 -11.20 14.52 9.88
CA ALA A 327 -11.68 13.26 10.44
C ALA A 327 -12.81 12.65 9.60
N LYS A 328 -13.79 13.46 9.16
CA LYS A 328 -14.88 13.03 8.27
C LYS A 328 -14.34 12.50 6.94
N LEU A 329 -13.37 13.21 6.35
CA LEU A 329 -12.74 12.81 5.10
C LEU A 329 -12.03 11.46 5.24
N MET A 330 -11.25 11.26 6.31
CA MET A 330 -10.53 10.01 6.56
C MET A 330 -11.46 8.83 6.79
N ILE A 331 -12.55 9.01 7.56
CA ILE A 331 -13.56 7.96 7.76
C ILE A 331 -14.21 7.59 6.42
N LYS A 332 -14.57 8.59 5.62
CA LYS A 332 -15.18 8.37 4.30
C LYS A 332 -14.24 7.65 3.34
N ALA A 333 -12.98 8.09 3.27
CA ALA A 333 -11.93 7.47 2.45
C ALA A 333 -11.73 5.99 2.84
N ALA A 334 -11.62 5.70 4.14
CA ALA A 334 -11.49 4.34 4.66
C ALA A 334 -12.66 3.42 4.24
N ILE A 335 -13.90 3.91 4.39
CA ILE A 335 -15.12 3.19 4.03
C ILE A 335 -15.17 2.93 2.52
N GLN A 336 -14.94 3.95 1.69
CA GLN A 336 -14.99 3.81 0.24
C GLN A 336 -13.88 2.92 -0.30
N ARG A 337 -12.65 3.07 0.20
CA ARG A 337 -11.53 2.19 -0.13
C ARG A 337 -11.84 0.74 0.21
N ASN A 338 -12.41 0.48 1.38
CA ASN A 338 -12.82 -0.87 1.77
C ASN A 338 -13.92 -1.42 0.85
N ILE A 339 -14.93 -0.62 0.49
CA ILE A 339 -15.96 -1.02 -0.49
C ILE A 339 -15.32 -1.39 -1.83
N ALA A 340 -14.38 -0.56 -2.33
CA ALA A 340 -13.68 -0.83 -3.58
C ALA A 340 -12.82 -2.11 -3.51
N ILE A 341 -12.13 -2.34 -2.39
CA ILE A 341 -11.36 -3.58 -2.14
C ILE A 341 -12.29 -4.79 -2.14
N LEU A 342 -13.42 -4.73 -1.43
CA LEU A 342 -14.39 -5.82 -1.36
C LEU A 342 -15.06 -6.08 -2.71
N ALA A 343 -15.35 -5.04 -3.49
CA ALA A 343 -15.92 -5.16 -4.83
C ALA A 343 -14.94 -5.86 -5.81
N ARG A 344 -13.63 -5.67 -5.63
CA ARG A 344 -12.58 -6.34 -6.44
C ARG A 344 -12.27 -7.76 -5.98
N LYS A 345 -12.77 -8.21 -4.81
CA LYS A 345 -12.56 -9.59 -4.36
C LYS A 345 -13.38 -10.52 -5.25
N PRO A 346 -12.75 -11.54 -5.86
CA PRO A 346 -13.48 -12.45 -6.71
C PRO A 346 -14.53 -13.23 -5.90
N PRO A 347 -15.77 -13.39 -6.41
CA PRO A 347 -16.86 -14.08 -5.70
C PRO A 347 -16.67 -15.60 -5.73
N VAL A 348 -15.60 -16.08 -5.09
CA VAL A 348 -15.14 -17.47 -5.22
C VAL A 348 -14.82 -18.12 -3.89
N LYS A 349 -14.91 -19.44 -3.87
CA LYS A 349 -14.44 -20.31 -2.79
C LYS A 349 -13.63 -21.45 -3.37
N VAL A 350 -12.42 -21.65 -2.87
CA VAL A 350 -11.62 -22.84 -3.18
C VAL A 350 -12.16 -24.01 -2.34
N SER A 351 -12.38 -25.15 -3.01
CA SER A 351 -12.87 -26.38 -2.41
C SER A 351 -11.99 -27.55 -2.84
N PHE A 352 -11.99 -28.63 -2.05
CA PHE A 352 -11.31 -29.88 -2.38
C PHE A 352 -12.33 -31.02 -2.47
N SER A 353 -12.21 -31.85 -3.50
CA SER A 353 -12.97 -33.09 -3.62
C SER A 353 -12.06 -34.22 -4.06
N SER A 354 -12.10 -35.34 -3.34
CA SER A 354 -11.44 -36.59 -3.75
C SER A 354 -12.26 -37.38 -4.77
N ALA A 355 -13.54 -37.04 -4.97
CA ALA A 355 -14.39 -37.73 -5.93
C ALA A 355 -13.89 -37.49 -7.36
N GLU A 356 -13.83 -38.57 -8.15
CA GLU A 356 -13.45 -38.54 -9.58
C GLU A 356 -12.09 -37.88 -9.86
N GLY A 357 -11.19 -37.83 -8.86
CA GLY A 357 -9.88 -37.20 -9.02
C GLY A 357 -9.90 -35.68 -9.22
N ARG A 358 -11.02 -35.00 -8.91
CA ARG A 358 -11.20 -33.55 -9.13
C ARG A 358 -10.19 -32.68 -8.37
N GLY A 359 -9.75 -33.09 -7.19
CA GLY A 359 -8.80 -32.34 -6.38
C GLY A 359 -9.32 -30.95 -5.97
N TYR A 360 -8.41 -29.96 -5.97
CA TYR A 360 -8.76 -28.57 -5.71
C TYR A 360 -9.47 -27.93 -6.91
N HIS A 361 -10.57 -27.23 -6.65
CA HIS A 361 -11.38 -26.55 -7.66
C HIS A 361 -12.00 -25.27 -7.08
N VAL A 362 -12.51 -24.42 -7.97
CA VAL A 362 -13.11 -23.13 -7.60
C VAL A 362 -14.61 -23.17 -7.78
N LEU A 363 -15.36 -22.73 -6.77
CA LEU A 363 -16.82 -22.62 -6.80
C LEU A 363 -17.24 -21.14 -6.68
N ALA A 364 -18.39 -20.79 -7.24
CA ALA A 364 -19.00 -19.48 -7.02
C ALA A 364 -19.44 -19.33 -5.56
N SER A 365 -19.06 -18.24 -4.89
CA SER A 365 -19.47 -17.97 -3.49
C SER A 365 -20.84 -17.29 -3.37
N ARG A 366 -21.38 -16.81 -4.49
CA ARG A 366 -22.73 -16.26 -4.66
C ARG A 366 -23.19 -16.49 -6.10
N ASN A 367 -24.44 -16.11 -6.40
CA ASN A 367 -24.88 -16.03 -7.80
C ASN A 367 -24.06 -14.95 -8.53
N ILE A 368 -23.62 -15.27 -9.75
CA ILE A 368 -22.85 -14.39 -10.63
C ILE A 368 -23.66 -14.21 -11.91
N ALA A 369 -23.91 -12.97 -12.29
CA ALA A 369 -24.66 -12.67 -13.50
C ALA A 369 -23.81 -12.92 -14.75
N LYS A 370 -24.47 -13.22 -15.87
CA LYS A 370 -23.83 -13.21 -17.19
C LYS A 370 -23.13 -11.85 -17.43
N ASP A 371 -21.94 -11.90 -18.02
CA ASP A 371 -21.08 -10.76 -18.35
C ASP A 371 -20.52 -10.00 -17.13
N GLU A 372 -20.72 -10.52 -15.91
CA GLU A 372 -20.12 -9.98 -14.70
C GLU A 372 -18.60 -10.26 -14.68
N LEU A 373 -17.81 -9.26 -14.28
CA LEU A 373 -16.36 -9.41 -14.09
C LEU A 373 -16.09 -10.23 -12.82
N VAL A 374 -15.50 -11.41 -12.99
CA VAL A 374 -15.23 -12.36 -11.89
C VAL A 374 -13.81 -12.20 -11.37
N PHE A 375 -12.84 -12.06 -12.28
CA PHE A 375 -11.43 -11.86 -11.91
C PHE A 375 -10.84 -10.62 -12.58
N HIS A 376 -10.43 -9.65 -11.76
CA HIS A 376 -9.73 -8.43 -12.15
C HIS A 376 -8.24 -8.69 -12.35
N ASP A 377 -7.86 -9.35 -13.44
CA ASP A 377 -6.48 -9.81 -13.70
C ASP A 377 -5.60 -8.83 -14.46
N GLU A 378 -6.18 -7.78 -15.05
CA GLU A 378 -5.41 -6.69 -15.62
C GLU A 378 -4.51 -6.02 -14.58
N GLY A 379 -3.22 -5.85 -14.93
CA GLY A 379 -2.21 -5.25 -14.05
C GLY A 379 -1.81 -6.08 -12.83
N ARG A 380 -2.29 -7.33 -12.68
CA ARG A 380 -1.89 -8.18 -11.54
C ARG A 380 -0.44 -8.67 -11.70
N PRO A 381 0.34 -8.73 -10.60
CA PRO A 381 1.68 -9.32 -10.62
C PRO A 381 1.63 -10.79 -11.06
N LEU A 382 2.43 -11.14 -12.05
CA LEU A 382 2.63 -12.50 -12.55
C LEU A 382 4.11 -12.85 -12.50
N ARG A 383 4.43 -14.13 -12.27
CA ARG A 383 5.79 -14.63 -12.42
C ARG A 383 6.00 -15.06 -13.86
N LEU A 384 6.98 -14.45 -14.52
CA LEU A 384 7.40 -14.82 -15.86
C LEU A 384 8.67 -15.66 -15.81
N ILE A 385 8.72 -16.70 -16.62
CA ILE A 385 9.87 -17.61 -16.70
C ILE A 385 10.11 -18.06 -18.13
N THR A 386 11.37 -18.30 -18.47
CA THR A 386 11.72 -18.87 -19.79
C THR A 386 11.72 -20.39 -19.73
N LYS A 387 11.21 -21.04 -20.79
CA LYS A 387 11.21 -22.51 -20.88
C LYS A 387 12.63 -23.10 -20.77
N GLN A 388 13.61 -22.45 -21.39
CA GLN A 388 15.02 -22.87 -21.32
C GLN A 388 15.57 -22.87 -19.89
N TYR A 389 15.18 -21.89 -19.05
CA TYR A 389 15.59 -21.87 -17.66
C TYR A 389 14.99 -23.03 -16.87
N VAL A 390 13.70 -23.34 -17.08
CA VAL A 390 13.02 -24.49 -16.49
C VAL A 390 13.71 -25.79 -16.91
N ASP A 391 13.95 -25.98 -18.20
CA ASP A 391 14.57 -27.20 -18.74
C ASP A 391 15.96 -27.46 -18.16
N ARG A 392 16.74 -26.41 -17.87
CA ARG A 392 18.13 -26.52 -17.36
C ARG A 392 18.24 -26.61 -15.85
N ASN A 393 17.40 -25.88 -15.11
CA ASN A 393 17.64 -25.63 -13.68
C ASN A 393 16.62 -26.30 -12.76
N TRP A 394 15.48 -26.74 -13.27
CA TRP A 394 14.40 -27.27 -12.42
C TRP A 394 14.48 -28.78 -12.24
N SER A 395 14.03 -29.25 -11.07
CA SER A 395 13.87 -30.66 -10.78
C SER A 395 12.80 -31.30 -11.68
N ALA A 396 12.77 -32.64 -11.73
CA ALA A 396 11.71 -33.36 -12.45
C ALA A 396 10.31 -33.01 -11.90
N THR A 397 10.18 -32.85 -10.59
CA THR A 397 8.92 -32.48 -9.92
C THR A 397 8.47 -31.08 -10.32
N ASP A 398 9.38 -30.10 -10.31
CA ASP A 398 9.04 -28.73 -10.67
C ASP A 398 8.70 -28.59 -12.15
N LYS A 399 9.37 -29.37 -13.02
CA LYS A 399 9.03 -29.46 -14.45
C LYS A 399 7.63 -30.05 -14.67
N ALA A 400 7.21 -31.02 -13.86
CA ALA A 400 5.85 -31.55 -13.91
C ALA A 400 4.81 -30.49 -13.52
N MET A 401 5.08 -29.70 -12.47
CA MET A 401 4.22 -28.56 -12.12
C MET A 401 4.19 -27.48 -13.20
N PHE A 402 5.34 -27.16 -13.81
CA PHE A 402 5.41 -26.23 -14.94
C PHE A 402 4.51 -26.68 -16.08
N THR A 403 4.62 -27.94 -16.49
CA THR A 403 3.79 -28.56 -17.53
C THR A 403 2.30 -28.42 -17.22
N GLN A 404 1.91 -28.63 -15.96
CA GLN A 404 0.50 -28.63 -15.58
C GLN A 404 -0.13 -27.24 -15.44
N TYR A 405 0.63 -26.24 -14.98
CA TYR A 405 0.06 -24.96 -14.55
C TYR A 405 0.61 -23.73 -15.25
N ALA A 406 1.70 -23.86 -16.00
CA ALA A 406 2.24 -22.74 -16.77
C ALA A 406 1.44 -22.53 -18.05
N TRP A 407 1.31 -21.28 -18.47
CA TRP A 407 0.71 -20.92 -19.75
C TRP A 407 1.61 -19.94 -20.52
N PRO A 408 1.65 -20.04 -21.87
CA PRO A 408 2.60 -19.27 -22.67
C PRO A 408 2.14 -17.83 -22.89
N PHE A 409 3.05 -16.89 -22.70
CA PHE A 409 2.97 -15.52 -23.25
C PHE A 409 3.60 -15.44 -24.63
N SER A 410 4.62 -16.26 -24.90
CA SER A 410 5.26 -16.42 -26.19
C SER A 410 5.81 -17.84 -26.34
N LYS A 411 6.44 -18.15 -27.48
CA LYS A 411 7.13 -19.43 -27.69
C LYS A 411 8.25 -19.70 -26.66
N LYS A 412 8.77 -18.67 -25.99
CA LYS A 412 9.91 -18.78 -25.05
C LYS A 412 9.56 -18.43 -23.61
N VAL A 413 8.57 -17.56 -23.40
CA VAL A 413 8.23 -16.96 -22.10
C VAL A 413 6.86 -17.44 -21.67
N TRP A 414 6.77 -17.86 -20.41
CA TRP A 414 5.60 -18.47 -19.80
C TRP A 414 5.26 -17.76 -18.50
N ALA A 415 3.97 -17.68 -18.18
CA ALA A 415 3.50 -17.30 -16.85
C ALA A 415 3.33 -18.53 -15.98
N ILE A 416 3.69 -18.37 -14.70
CA ILE A 416 3.46 -19.35 -13.65
C ILE A 416 2.81 -18.66 -12.45
N TRP A 417 2.29 -19.47 -11.52
CA TRP A 417 1.70 -18.97 -10.29
C TRP A 417 2.65 -18.03 -9.51
N PRO A 418 2.12 -16.94 -8.92
CA PRO A 418 2.92 -16.04 -8.09
C PRO A 418 3.38 -16.72 -6.81
N ASN A 419 4.38 -16.16 -6.13
CA ASN A 419 4.87 -16.70 -4.86
C ASN A 419 3.84 -16.60 -3.71
N ASP A 420 2.90 -15.64 -3.79
CA ASP A 420 1.81 -15.55 -2.83
C ASP A 420 0.70 -16.54 -3.18
N HIS A 421 0.59 -17.61 -2.39
CA HIS A 421 -0.36 -18.70 -2.60
C HIS A 421 -1.82 -18.25 -2.47
N ASN A 422 -2.09 -17.12 -1.80
CA ASN A 422 -3.44 -16.56 -1.73
C ASN A 422 -3.97 -16.10 -3.09
N ASN A 423 -3.08 -15.94 -4.08
CA ASN A 423 -3.44 -15.57 -5.45
C ASN A 423 -3.56 -16.76 -6.40
N TRP A 424 -3.36 -17.99 -5.92
CA TRP A 424 -3.49 -19.19 -6.75
C TRP A 424 -4.95 -19.51 -7.01
N ARG A 425 -5.25 -19.96 -8.23
CA ARG A 425 -6.61 -20.23 -8.69
C ARG A 425 -6.65 -21.51 -9.52
N PRO A 426 -6.89 -22.68 -8.92
CA PRO A 426 -6.98 -23.94 -9.64
C PRO A 426 -8.33 -24.03 -10.37
N LEU A 427 -8.52 -23.19 -11.39
CA LEU A 427 -9.70 -23.23 -12.25
C LEU A 427 -9.69 -24.52 -13.05
N SER A 428 -10.79 -25.27 -12.98
CA SER A 428 -10.89 -26.55 -13.69
C SER A 428 -11.28 -26.34 -15.16
N HIS A 429 -10.93 -27.31 -15.99
CA HIS A 429 -11.34 -27.33 -17.39
C HIS A 429 -12.84 -27.61 -17.56
N SER A 430 -13.48 -26.95 -18.54
CA SER A 430 -14.71 -27.41 -19.17
C SER A 430 -14.71 -27.05 -20.66
N CYS A 431 -15.22 -27.94 -21.52
CA CYS A 431 -15.42 -27.65 -22.96
C CYS A 431 -16.53 -26.62 -23.21
N ASN A 432 -17.41 -26.41 -22.21
CA ASN A 432 -18.46 -25.39 -22.22
C ASN A 432 -18.33 -24.59 -20.92
N PRO A 433 -17.32 -23.71 -20.82
CA PRO A 433 -16.93 -23.13 -19.56
C PRO A 433 -17.96 -22.13 -19.02
N SER A 434 -17.98 -21.98 -17.70
CA SER A 434 -18.75 -20.93 -17.03
C SER A 434 -18.08 -19.56 -17.14
N LEU A 435 -16.76 -19.52 -17.36
CA LEU A 435 -15.95 -18.31 -17.48
C LEU A 435 -15.26 -18.20 -18.85
N TRP A 436 -14.89 -16.97 -19.23
CA TRP A 436 -14.08 -16.68 -20.40
C TRP A 436 -13.28 -15.38 -20.22
N PHE A 437 -12.26 -15.15 -21.06
CA PHE A 437 -11.54 -13.87 -21.06
C PHE A 437 -12.43 -12.71 -21.54
N GLY A 438 -12.00 -11.50 -21.19
CA GLY A 438 -12.51 -10.27 -21.81
C GLY A 438 -12.20 -10.22 -23.30
N GLU A 439 -12.90 -9.35 -24.02
CA GLU A 439 -12.62 -9.12 -25.44
C GLU A 439 -11.22 -8.54 -25.64
N ASN A 440 -10.71 -8.68 -26.87
CA ASN A 440 -9.42 -8.14 -27.29
C ASN A 440 -8.25 -8.65 -26.43
N SER A 441 -8.27 -9.94 -26.10
CA SER A 441 -7.24 -10.62 -25.30
C SER A 441 -6.97 -10.01 -23.92
N SER A 442 -7.99 -9.35 -23.35
CA SER A 442 -7.97 -8.88 -21.96
C SER A 442 -7.75 -10.04 -21.00
N LEU A 443 -6.86 -9.86 -20.02
CA LEU A 443 -6.58 -10.84 -18.97
C LEU A 443 -7.74 -10.95 -17.96
N ASN A 444 -8.58 -9.91 -17.85
CA ASN A 444 -9.80 -9.99 -17.02
C ASN A 444 -10.69 -11.17 -17.45
N VAL A 445 -11.30 -11.83 -16.47
CA VAL A 445 -12.14 -13.02 -16.70
C VAL A 445 -13.58 -12.71 -16.29
N PHE A 446 -14.51 -12.96 -17.20
CA PHE A 446 -15.93 -12.67 -17.05
C PHE A 446 -16.75 -13.95 -16.97
N ALA A 447 -17.93 -13.86 -16.36
CA ALA A 447 -18.94 -14.90 -16.43
C ALA A 447 -19.54 -14.96 -17.83
N ARG A 448 -19.48 -16.12 -18.47
CA ARG A 448 -20.04 -16.32 -19.81
C ARG A 448 -21.56 -16.48 -19.80
N ARG A 449 -22.10 -16.93 -18.66
CA ARG A 449 -23.53 -17.15 -18.42
C ARG A 449 -23.84 -16.84 -16.96
N ASN A 450 -25.11 -16.91 -16.58
CA ASN A 450 -25.48 -16.92 -15.17
C ASN A 450 -24.90 -18.17 -14.48
N ILE A 451 -24.31 -17.97 -13.30
CA ILE A 451 -23.66 -19.02 -12.51
C ILE A 451 -24.31 -19.02 -11.12
N ALA A 452 -24.80 -20.18 -10.69
CA ALA A 452 -25.43 -20.31 -9.38
C ALA A 452 -24.38 -20.38 -8.26
N ILE A 453 -24.76 -19.95 -7.05
CA ILE A 453 -23.95 -20.19 -5.86
C ILE A 453 -23.59 -21.67 -5.71
N GLY A 454 -22.31 -21.96 -5.42
CA GLY A 454 -21.79 -23.32 -5.28
C GLY A 454 -21.49 -24.02 -6.61
N GLU A 455 -21.78 -23.41 -7.75
CA GLU A 455 -21.46 -23.97 -9.06
C GLU A 455 -19.96 -23.87 -9.40
N PRO A 456 -19.36 -24.86 -10.07
CA PRO A 456 -17.97 -24.81 -10.51
C PRO A 456 -17.67 -23.66 -11.48
N LEU A 457 -16.58 -22.96 -11.18
CA LEU A 457 -15.97 -21.98 -12.06
C LEU A 457 -14.93 -22.68 -12.93
N THR A 458 -15.19 -22.69 -14.23
CA THR A 458 -14.41 -23.44 -15.21
C THR A 458 -14.01 -22.55 -16.37
N MET A 459 -12.84 -22.81 -16.93
CA MET A 459 -12.35 -22.19 -18.16
C MET A 459 -11.99 -23.27 -19.18
N ASP A 460 -12.07 -22.92 -20.45
CA ASP A 460 -11.58 -23.80 -21.51
C ASP A 460 -10.09 -23.57 -21.71
N TYR A 461 -9.31 -24.60 -21.42
CA TYR A 461 -7.86 -24.56 -21.52
C TYR A 461 -7.36 -24.29 -22.94
N ALA A 462 -8.15 -24.57 -23.98
CA ALA A 462 -7.77 -24.21 -25.36
C ALA A 462 -7.69 -22.68 -25.58
N THR A 463 -8.15 -21.85 -24.63
CA THR A 463 -8.11 -20.39 -24.72
C THR A 463 -6.82 -19.77 -24.17
N PHE A 464 -5.98 -20.52 -23.46
CA PHE A 464 -4.72 -20.01 -22.89
C PHE A 464 -3.62 -21.05 -22.69
N CYS A 465 -3.95 -22.33 -22.51
CA CYS A 465 -2.98 -23.40 -22.43
C CYS A 465 -2.61 -23.85 -23.86
N CYS A 466 -1.33 -23.78 -24.22
CA CYS A 466 -0.87 -24.18 -25.55
C CYS A 466 0.45 -24.96 -25.45
N GLY A 467 0.64 -25.96 -26.31
CA GLY A 467 1.88 -26.72 -26.43
C GLY A 467 1.81 -28.13 -25.84
N GLU A 468 2.94 -28.86 -25.91
CA GLU A 468 3.12 -30.28 -25.55
C GLU A 468 2.69 -30.68 -24.12
N THR A 469 2.27 -29.71 -23.31
CA THR A 469 2.15 -29.84 -21.87
C THR A 469 0.74 -30.12 -21.37
N MET A 470 -0.27 -30.20 -22.24
CA MET A 470 -1.65 -30.34 -21.76
C MET A 470 -2.55 -31.18 -22.68
N GLU A 471 -2.17 -32.46 -22.86
CA GLU A 471 -3.08 -33.48 -23.40
C GLU A 471 -3.68 -34.32 -22.27
N PHE A 472 -5.00 -34.43 -22.25
CA PHE A 472 -5.70 -35.31 -21.31
C PHE A 472 -7.07 -35.71 -21.84
N ASP A 473 -7.56 -36.86 -21.36
CA ASP A 473 -8.92 -37.30 -21.61
C ASP A 473 -9.88 -36.48 -20.75
N CYS A 474 -10.82 -35.81 -21.41
CA CYS A 474 -11.77 -34.89 -20.79
C CYS A 474 -13.02 -35.63 -20.32
N SER A 475 -13.27 -35.54 -19.01
CA SER A 475 -14.48 -36.06 -18.36
C SER A 475 -15.32 -34.93 -17.75
N CYS A 476 -15.33 -33.74 -18.37
CA CYS A 476 -16.01 -32.55 -17.81
C CYS A 476 -17.54 -32.69 -17.69
N GLY A 477 -18.14 -33.71 -18.31
CA GLY A 477 -19.56 -34.05 -18.17
C GLY A 477 -20.52 -33.17 -18.98
N ASP A 478 -20.02 -32.20 -19.73
CA ASP A 478 -20.84 -31.36 -20.60
C ASP A 478 -21.25 -32.09 -21.89
N ALA A 479 -22.43 -31.77 -22.43
CA ALA A 479 -22.94 -32.36 -23.66
C ALA A 479 -22.06 -32.05 -24.89
N ALA A 480 -21.35 -30.91 -24.88
CA ALA A 480 -20.38 -30.52 -25.90
C ALA A 480 -18.93 -30.92 -25.53
N CYS A 481 -18.75 -31.90 -24.64
CA CYS A 481 -17.42 -32.40 -24.29
C CYS A 481 -16.68 -32.93 -25.52
N ARG A 482 -15.43 -32.50 -25.71
CA ARG A 482 -14.55 -32.95 -26.81
C ARG A 482 -13.96 -34.35 -26.59
N GLY A 483 -14.12 -34.93 -25.40
CA GLY A 483 -13.59 -36.24 -25.03
C GLY A 483 -12.07 -36.26 -24.80
N ARG A 484 -11.27 -35.59 -25.63
CA ARG A 484 -9.83 -35.39 -25.44
C ARG A 484 -9.48 -33.94 -25.71
N ILE A 485 -8.73 -33.31 -24.80
CA ILE A 485 -8.17 -31.98 -25.02
C ILE A 485 -6.78 -32.18 -25.61
N ALA A 486 -6.57 -31.76 -26.85
CA ALA A 486 -5.28 -31.88 -27.51
C ALA A 486 -4.45 -30.61 -27.34
N ALA A 487 -3.12 -30.78 -27.36
CA ALA A 487 -2.15 -29.68 -27.33
C ALA A 487 -2.33 -28.68 -28.49
N SER A 488 -2.99 -29.11 -29.57
CA SER A 488 -3.22 -28.33 -30.78
C SER A 488 -4.64 -27.75 -30.89
N ASP A 489 -5.55 -28.03 -29.96
CA ASP A 489 -6.97 -27.64 -30.01
C ASP A 489 -7.14 -26.15 -30.26
N TYR A 490 -6.28 -25.34 -29.64
CA TYR A 490 -6.27 -23.90 -29.82
C TYR A 490 -6.03 -23.50 -31.28
N THR A 491 -5.28 -24.26 -32.08
CA THR A 491 -4.98 -23.92 -33.49
C THR A 491 -5.77 -24.69 -34.55
N THR A 492 -6.32 -25.85 -34.21
CA THR A 492 -6.93 -26.78 -35.18
C THR A 492 -8.45 -26.79 -35.14
N SER A 493 -9.07 -26.34 -34.05
CA SER A 493 -10.51 -26.29 -33.91
C SER A 493 -11.08 -24.97 -34.42
N SER A 494 -11.73 -24.99 -35.59
CA SER A 494 -12.51 -23.84 -36.09
C SER A 494 -13.63 -23.47 -35.11
N GLN A 495 -14.21 -24.45 -34.42
CA GLN A 495 -15.21 -24.24 -33.38
C GLN A 495 -14.67 -23.41 -32.22
N VAL A 496 -13.45 -23.66 -31.74
CA VAL A 496 -12.83 -22.85 -30.67
C VAL A 496 -12.61 -21.42 -31.17
N ARG A 497 -12.10 -21.25 -32.39
CA ARG A 497 -11.85 -19.92 -32.98
C ARG A 497 -13.14 -19.10 -33.14
N GLU A 498 -14.17 -19.70 -33.71
CA GLU A 498 -15.47 -19.04 -33.93
C GLU A 498 -16.17 -18.75 -32.60
N PHE A 499 -16.08 -19.68 -31.64
CA PHE A 499 -16.77 -19.57 -30.37
C PHE A 499 -16.19 -18.48 -29.45
N TYR A 500 -14.85 -18.39 -29.35
CA TYR A 500 -14.19 -17.45 -28.44
C TYR A 500 -13.79 -16.12 -29.09
N GLY A 501 -13.57 -16.06 -30.40
CA GLY A 501 -13.21 -14.82 -31.09
C GLY A 501 -11.95 -14.15 -30.52
N THR A 502 -12.07 -12.98 -29.89
CA THR A 502 -10.93 -12.30 -29.25
C THR A 502 -10.78 -12.63 -27.76
N ARG A 503 -11.64 -13.49 -27.21
CA ARG A 503 -11.68 -13.87 -25.78
C ARG A 503 -10.73 -15.03 -25.45
N VAL A 504 -9.48 -14.89 -25.88
CA VAL A 504 -8.39 -15.84 -25.67
C VAL A 504 -7.13 -15.08 -25.29
N SER A 505 -6.12 -15.76 -24.73
CA SER A 505 -4.82 -15.12 -24.48
C SER A 505 -4.25 -14.54 -25.77
N ASP A 506 -3.48 -13.45 -25.67
CA ASP A 506 -2.87 -12.82 -26.85
C ASP A 506 -2.05 -13.85 -27.65
N TYR A 507 -1.28 -14.71 -26.97
CA TYR A 507 -0.52 -15.77 -27.62
C TYR A 507 -1.38 -16.67 -28.54
N VAL A 508 -2.56 -17.11 -28.07
CA VAL A 508 -3.50 -17.91 -28.85
C VAL A 508 -4.02 -17.12 -30.05
N TYR A 509 -4.45 -15.87 -29.82
CA TYR A 509 -4.99 -15.00 -30.85
C TYR A 509 -3.96 -14.75 -31.98
N GLN A 510 -2.69 -14.51 -31.63
CA GLN A 510 -1.60 -14.33 -32.58
C GLN A 510 -1.37 -15.57 -33.46
N GLN A 511 -1.57 -16.79 -32.94
CA GLN A 511 -1.50 -18.01 -33.75
C GLN A 511 -2.66 -18.11 -34.75
N TRP A 512 -3.82 -17.52 -34.47
CA TRP A 512 -4.98 -17.55 -35.38
C TRP A 512 -4.80 -16.62 -36.57
N ILE A 513 -4.28 -15.43 -36.33
CA ILE A 513 -4.09 -14.42 -37.38
C ILE A 513 -2.88 -14.73 -38.27
N SER A 514 -1.80 -15.28 -37.71
CA SER A 514 -0.61 -15.68 -38.50
C SER A 514 -0.94 -16.80 -39.50
N ARG A 515 -1.73 -17.80 -39.11
CA ARG A 515 -2.17 -18.86 -40.05
C ARG A 515 -3.13 -18.38 -41.13
N SER A 516 -3.89 -17.32 -40.87
CA SER A 516 -4.83 -16.74 -41.84
C SER A 516 -4.14 -15.91 -42.92
N SER A 517 -2.89 -15.49 -42.69
CA SER A 517 -2.06 -14.75 -43.65
C SER A 517 -1.15 -15.66 -44.49
N GLU A 518 -0.92 -16.90 -44.07
CA GLU A 518 -0.23 -17.94 -44.86
C GLU A 518 -1.14 -18.66 -45.87
N SER A 519 -2.44 -18.35 -45.87
CA SER A 519 -3.47 -18.99 -46.73
C SER A 519 -4.06 -18.06 -47.81
N ILE A 520 -3.37 -16.95 -48.12
CA ILE A 520 -3.70 -16.00 -49.21
C ILE A 520 -2.58 -15.99 -50.25
#